data_AF-A0A3D0VIU9-F1
#
_entry.id   AF-A0A3D0VIU9-F1
#
_cell.length_a   1.000
_cell.length_b   1.000
_cell.length_c   1.000
_cell.angle_alpha   90.00
_cell.angle_beta   90.00
_cell.angle_gamma   90.00
#
_symmetry.space_group_name_H-M   'P 1'
#
loop_
_entity.id
_entity.type
_entity.pdbx_description
1 polymer ?
#
loop_
_entity_poly.entity_id
_entity_poly.type
_entity_poly.pdbx_seq_one_letter_code
_entity_poly.pdbx_strand_id
1 'polypeptide(L)'
;MIASITIASCGNSSDSYYPKSRGFFRIDLPEKKYVTFDSVYPFTCRIPETAQIVSIEGNEPGSIWFNLIFPTYNGSVNFSYKTINGNLYQLTEDAREFANKHIAKANEIKEIRVSHVENNVYGLIYDIEGSNSASPYQFYLTDSTKHYLRGAVYFNHIPNNDSIAPIIQRVKEDLDTLMGSLKWKN
;
A
#
# COMPACT_ATOMS: atom_id res chain seq x y z
N MET A 1 -34.05 44.16 -62.46
CA MET A 1 -32.71 43.75 -62.01
C MET A 1 -32.85 43.35 -60.55
N ILE A 2 -33.09 42.06 -60.32
CA ILE A 2 -33.42 41.50 -58.99
C ILE A 2 -32.12 40.89 -58.46
N ALA A 3 -31.58 41.44 -57.38
CA ALA A 3 -30.41 40.92 -56.69
C ALA A 3 -30.86 40.21 -55.41
N SER A 4 -30.90 38.87 -55.46
CA SER A 4 -31.07 38.02 -54.29
C SER A 4 -29.69 37.71 -53.71
N ILE A 5 -29.47 38.07 -52.45
CA ILE A 5 -28.28 37.73 -51.66
C ILE A 5 -28.58 36.47 -50.85
N THR A 6 -27.90 35.37 -51.18
CA THR A 6 -27.86 34.15 -50.37
C THR A 6 -26.60 34.15 -49.53
N ILE A 7 -26.74 34.20 -48.21
CA ILE A 7 -25.65 34.07 -47.25
C ILE A 7 -25.39 32.56 -47.06
N ALA A 8 -24.28 32.07 -47.59
CA ALA A 8 -23.78 30.72 -47.32
C ALA A 8 -22.97 30.73 -46.01
N SER A 9 -23.51 30.13 -44.95
CA SER A 9 -22.80 29.85 -43.71
C SER A 9 -22.12 28.48 -43.82
N CYS A 10 -20.81 28.44 -44.08
CA CYS A 10 -20.02 27.22 -43.94
C CYS A 10 -19.54 27.09 -42.50
N GLY A 11 -20.13 26.14 -41.77
CA GLY A 11 -19.64 25.70 -40.47
C GLY A 11 -18.32 24.94 -40.63
N ASN A 12 -17.22 25.58 -40.25
CA ASN A 12 -15.97 24.87 -39.98
C ASN A 12 -15.88 24.64 -38.47
N SER A 13 -16.48 23.54 -38.03
CA SER A 13 -16.14 22.92 -36.75
C SER A 13 -14.68 22.51 -36.83
N SER A 14 -13.82 23.31 -36.20
CA SER A 14 -12.45 22.92 -35.88
C SER A 14 -12.52 21.73 -34.94
N ASP A 15 -12.43 20.52 -35.48
CA ASP A 15 -12.24 19.28 -34.74
C ASP A 15 -10.92 19.39 -33.98
N SER A 16 -10.97 19.88 -32.75
CA SER A 16 -9.92 19.66 -31.77
C SER A 16 -9.83 18.16 -31.53
N TYR A 17 -8.89 17.50 -32.21
CA TYR A 17 -8.55 16.11 -31.96
C TYR A 17 -7.94 15.99 -30.57
N TYR A 18 -8.79 15.84 -29.55
CA TYR A 18 -8.36 15.45 -28.21
C TYR A 18 -7.88 14.00 -28.29
N PRO A 19 -6.60 13.70 -27.97
CA PRO A 19 -6.15 12.33 -27.87
C PRO A 19 -7.00 11.62 -26.81
N LYS A 20 -7.72 10.56 -27.20
CA LYS A 20 -8.49 9.72 -26.27
C LYS A 20 -7.57 9.30 -25.12
N SER A 21 -8.03 9.47 -23.88
CA SER A 21 -7.28 9.01 -22.70
C SER A 21 -6.89 7.55 -22.91
N ARG A 22 -5.60 7.22 -22.75
CA ARG A 22 -5.16 5.82 -22.77
C ARG A 22 -5.97 5.07 -21.73
N GLY A 23 -6.81 4.13 -22.17
CA GLY A 23 -7.61 3.33 -21.26
C GLY A 23 -6.67 2.53 -20.36
N PHE A 24 -6.71 2.79 -19.06
CA PHE A 24 -6.07 1.94 -18.08
C PHE A 24 -6.60 0.51 -18.23
N PHE A 25 -5.73 -0.48 -18.03
CA PHE A 25 -6.14 -1.88 -18.09
C PHE A 25 -7.30 -2.12 -17.11
N ARG A 26 -8.41 -2.66 -17.62
CA ARG A 26 -9.50 -3.15 -16.77
C ARG A 26 -9.03 -4.46 -16.14
N ILE A 27 -8.50 -4.37 -14.93
CA ILE A 27 -8.07 -5.52 -14.15
C ILE A 27 -9.27 -6.02 -13.35
N ASP A 28 -9.80 -7.20 -13.71
CA ASP A 28 -10.84 -7.84 -12.92
C ASP A 28 -10.21 -8.40 -11.62
N LEU A 29 -10.50 -7.74 -10.50
CA LEU A 29 -9.98 -8.14 -9.20
C LEU A 29 -10.96 -9.13 -8.53
N PRO A 30 -10.46 -10.24 -7.93
CA PRO A 30 -11.31 -11.21 -7.26
C PRO A 30 -12.06 -10.60 -6.07
N GLU A 31 -13.16 -11.20 -5.64
CA GLU A 31 -13.91 -10.77 -4.46
C GLU A 31 -13.03 -10.78 -3.18
N LYS A 32 -13.28 -9.87 -2.25
CA LYS A 32 -12.54 -9.77 -0.98
C LYS A 32 -13.06 -10.78 0.04
N LYS A 33 -12.27 -11.82 0.30
CA LYS A 33 -12.50 -12.77 1.39
C LYS A 33 -11.33 -12.74 2.35
N TYR A 34 -11.63 -12.64 3.64
CA TYR A 34 -10.63 -12.51 4.69
C TYR A 34 -10.76 -13.65 5.70
N VAL A 35 -9.62 -14.25 6.03
CA VAL A 35 -9.49 -15.29 7.06
C VAL A 35 -8.77 -14.71 8.27
N THR A 36 -9.08 -15.22 9.46
CA THR A 36 -8.35 -14.87 10.68
C THR A 36 -7.00 -15.57 10.66
N PHE A 37 -5.94 -14.77 10.72
CA PHE A 37 -4.59 -15.22 10.95
C PHE A 37 -4.32 -15.26 12.45
N ASP A 38 -4.21 -16.47 12.98
CA ASP A 38 -3.87 -16.76 14.37
C ASP A 38 -2.84 -17.89 14.39
N SER A 39 -1.58 -17.54 14.65
CA SER A 39 -0.45 -18.47 14.59
C SER A 39 0.55 -18.18 15.72
N VAL A 40 1.80 -18.62 15.60
CA VAL A 40 2.85 -18.46 16.62
C VAL A 40 3.28 -17.00 16.86
N TYR A 41 2.82 -16.07 16.02
CA TYR A 41 3.15 -14.65 16.11
C TYR A 41 2.41 -13.96 17.27
N PRO A 42 2.98 -12.89 17.85
CA PRO A 42 2.44 -12.18 19.02
C PRO A 42 1.28 -11.24 18.68
N PHE A 43 0.52 -11.54 17.63
CA PHE A 43 -0.69 -10.83 17.24
C PHE A 43 -1.60 -11.76 16.44
N THR A 44 -2.85 -11.34 16.29
CA THR A 44 -3.83 -11.90 15.36
C THR A 44 -4.33 -10.78 14.45
N CYS A 45 -4.73 -11.10 13.22
CA CYS A 45 -5.31 -10.13 12.30
C CYS A 45 -6.12 -10.85 11.22
N ARG A 46 -6.81 -10.10 10.37
CA ARG A 46 -7.48 -10.64 9.18
C ARG A 46 -6.62 -10.39 7.94
N ILE A 47 -6.39 -11.44 7.17
CA ILE A 47 -5.63 -11.37 5.91
C ILE A 47 -6.48 -11.95 4.77
N PRO A 48 -6.22 -11.57 3.50
CA PRO A 48 -6.92 -12.17 2.38
C PRO A 48 -6.70 -13.68 2.31
N GLU A 49 -7.75 -14.44 2.00
CA GLU A 49 -7.72 -15.90 1.87
C GLU A 49 -6.69 -16.38 0.83
N THR A 50 -6.46 -15.56 -0.20
CA THR A 50 -5.52 -15.85 -1.29
C THR A 50 -4.06 -15.52 -0.94
N ALA A 51 -3.81 -14.88 0.21
CA ALA A 51 -2.47 -14.50 0.61
C ALA A 51 -1.74 -15.66 1.28
N GLN A 52 -0.43 -15.76 1.05
CA GLN A 52 0.41 -16.83 1.57
C GLN A 52 1.46 -16.27 2.51
N ILE A 53 1.65 -16.90 3.66
CA ILE A 53 2.66 -16.49 4.64
C ILE A 53 3.92 -17.33 4.47
N VAL A 54 5.06 -16.66 4.38
CA VAL A 54 6.38 -17.28 4.31
C VAL A 54 7.21 -16.73 5.46
N SER A 55 7.50 -17.54 6.47
CA SER A 55 8.41 -17.17 7.56
C SER A 55 9.83 -17.04 7.04
N ILE A 56 10.56 -16.04 7.53
CA ILE A 56 11.97 -15.84 7.23
C ILE A 56 12.75 -16.10 8.52
N GLU A 57 13.71 -17.01 8.45
CA GLU A 57 14.66 -17.20 9.53
C GLU A 57 15.46 -15.93 9.72
N GLY A 58 15.52 -15.45 10.96
CA GLY A 58 16.33 -14.31 11.31
C GLY A 58 17.19 -14.59 12.54
N ASN A 59 18.27 -13.83 12.63
CA ASN A 59 19.35 -14.11 13.58
C ASN A 59 19.28 -13.22 14.84
N GLU A 60 18.28 -12.33 14.95
CA GLU A 60 18.12 -11.43 16.10
C GLU A 60 17.11 -12.02 17.10
N PRO A 61 17.53 -12.30 18.35
CA PRO A 61 16.63 -12.77 19.39
C PRO A 61 15.45 -11.81 19.61
N GLY A 62 14.23 -12.35 19.70
CA GLY A 62 13.02 -11.55 19.95
C GLY A 62 12.52 -10.74 18.74
N SER A 63 13.12 -10.93 17.57
CA SER A 63 12.63 -10.41 16.30
C SER A 63 12.04 -11.54 15.45
N ILE A 64 11.01 -11.22 14.67
CA ILE A 64 10.38 -12.16 13.76
C ILE A 64 10.23 -11.50 12.40
N TRP A 65 10.54 -12.24 11.34
CA TRP A 65 10.37 -11.78 9.96
C TRP A 65 9.53 -12.78 9.19
N PHE A 66 8.63 -12.25 8.38
CA PHE A 66 7.81 -13.06 7.49
C PHE A 66 7.32 -12.19 6.35
N ASN A 67 6.98 -12.83 5.25
CA ASN A 67 6.37 -12.17 4.10
C ASN A 67 4.92 -12.63 3.97
N LEU A 68 4.04 -11.68 3.66
CA LEU A 68 2.71 -11.96 3.15
C LEU A 68 2.76 -11.81 1.62
N ILE A 69 2.74 -12.91 0.91
CA ILE A 69 2.78 -12.98 -0.55
C ILE A 69 1.36 -12.88 -1.08
N PHE A 70 1.19 -12.08 -2.14
CA PHE A 70 -0.03 -11.96 -2.91
C PHE A 70 0.21 -12.51 -4.32
N PRO A 71 0.06 -13.84 -4.55
CA PRO A 71 0.46 -14.48 -5.81
C PRO A 71 -0.25 -13.88 -7.03
N THR A 72 -1.54 -13.57 -6.90
CA THR A 72 -2.35 -12.96 -7.98
C THR A 72 -1.83 -11.61 -8.44
N TYR A 73 -1.15 -10.88 -7.56
CA TYR A 73 -0.75 -9.49 -7.79
C TYR A 73 0.77 -9.35 -8.00
N ASN A 74 1.53 -10.44 -7.90
CA ASN A 74 2.99 -10.44 -7.89
C ASN A 74 3.55 -9.38 -6.92
N GLY A 75 2.91 -9.28 -5.77
CA GLY A 75 3.25 -8.36 -4.68
C GLY A 75 3.54 -9.13 -3.40
N SER A 76 4.35 -8.54 -2.55
CA SER A 76 4.63 -9.06 -1.21
C SER A 76 4.61 -7.94 -0.20
N VAL A 77 4.33 -8.27 1.05
CA VAL A 77 4.50 -7.36 2.18
C VAL A 77 5.48 -8.00 3.11
N ASN A 78 6.62 -7.34 3.27
CA ASN A 78 7.68 -7.81 4.14
C ASN A 78 7.41 -7.26 5.54
N PHE A 79 7.21 -8.17 6.49
CA PHE A 79 6.95 -7.83 7.86
C PHE A 79 8.17 -8.06 8.74
N SER A 80 8.35 -7.17 9.71
CA SER A 80 9.30 -7.32 10.80
C SER A 80 8.61 -6.98 12.10
N TYR A 81 8.56 -7.94 13.00
CA TYR A 81 8.10 -7.76 14.37
C TYR A 81 9.30 -7.66 15.30
N LYS A 82 9.25 -6.72 16.25
CA LYS A 82 10.23 -6.56 17.33
C LYS A 82 9.53 -6.31 18.65
N THR A 83 10.16 -6.73 19.73
CA THR A 83 9.74 -6.35 21.09
C THR A 83 10.34 -5.00 21.46
N ILE A 84 9.51 -4.09 21.97
CA ILE A 84 9.93 -2.78 22.45
C ILE A 84 10.60 -2.93 23.81
N ASN A 85 11.82 -2.41 23.93
CA ASN A 85 12.60 -2.39 25.17
C ASN A 85 13.20 -0.98 25.38
N GLY A 86 12.33 0.03 25.55
CA GLY A 86 12.74 1.43 25.72
C GLY A 86 13.29 2.09 24.45
N ASN A 87 13.23 1.41 23.30
CA ASN A 87 13.78 1.84 22.02
C ASN A 87 12.72 2.23 20.98
N LEU A 88 11.47 2.50 21.40
CA LEU A 88 10.37 2.83 20.49
C LEU A 88 10.72 4.03 19.60
N TYR A 89 11.30 5.10 20.17
CA TYR A 89 11.72 6.27 19.41
C TYR A 89 12.71 5.91 18.30
N GLN A 90 13.70 5.06 18.59
CA GLN A 90 14.65 4.59 17.58
C GLN A 90 13.96 3.79 16.49
N LEU A 91 13.06 2.87 16.86
CA LEU A 91 12.31 2.06 15.90
C LEU A 91 11.44 2.93 14.97
N THR A 92 10.82 4.00 15.49
CA THR A 92 10.03 4.93 14.67
C THR A 92 10.90 5.77 13.75
N GLU A 93 12.06 6.24 14.23
CA GLU A 93 13.02 6.97 13.39
C GLU A 93 13.62 6.09 12.30
N ASP A 94 13.99 4.85 12.60
CA ASP A 94 14.46 3.88 11.61
C ASP A 94 13.42 3.67 10.52
N ALA A 95 12.13 3.50 10.89
CA ALA A 95 11.06 3.35 9.92
C ALA A 95 10.90 4.58 9.02
N ARG A 96 11.03 5.79 9.58
CA ARG A 96 11.01 7.05 8.85
C ARG A 96 12.19 7.13 7.88
N GLU A 97 13.40 6.79 8.32
CA GLU A 97 14.59 6.76 7.46
C GLU A 97 14.46 5.75 6.32
N PHE A 98 13.90 4.57 6.58
CA PHE A 98 13.65 3.56 5.54
C PHE A 98 12.63 4.03 4.52
N ALA A 99 11.51 4.62 4.96
CA ALA A 99 10.55 5.23 4.06
C ALA A 99 11.24 6.33 3.22
N ASN A 100 12.11 7.12 3.86
CA ASN A 100 12.85 8.19 3.21
C ASN A 100 13.84 7.70 2.15
N LYS A 101 14.50 6.55 2.33
CA LYS A 101 15.41 5.97 1.32
C LYS A 101 14.71 5.62 0.02
N HIS A 102 13.41 5.35 0.06
CA HIS A 102 12.60 5.09 -1.13
C HIS A 102 12.02 6.38 -1.77
N ILE A 103 12.30 7.56 -1.20
CA ILE A 103 11.88 8.89 -1.73
C ILE A 103 12.61 9.29 -3.00
N ALA A 104 13.82 8.77 -3.25
CA ALA A 104 14.68 9.30 -4.32
C ALA A 104 14.02 9.33 -5.73
N LYS A 105 12.86 8.66 -5.91
CA LYS A 105 12.03 8.67 -7.12
C LYS A 105 10.53 8.92 -6.86
N ALA A 106 10.14 9.33 -5.66
CA ALA A 106 8.77 9.63 -5.28
C ALA A 106 8.44 11.11 -5.52
N ASN A 107 7.19 11.40 -5.87
CA ASN A 107 6.70 12.76 -6.07
C ASN A 107 6.20 13.36 -4.75
N GLU A 108 5.60 12.54 -3.89
CA GLU A 108 5.01 12.97 -2.62
C GLU A 108 4.98 11.80 -1.62
N ILE A 109 5.08 12.11 -0.32
CA ILE A 109 4.75 11.16 0.75
C ILE A 109 3.61 11.73 1.59
N LYS A 110 2.59 10.91 1.81
CA LYS A 110 1.51 11.19 2.74
C LYS A 110 1.70 10.36 4.00
N GLU A 111 1.81 11.06 5.13
CA GLU A 111 1.86 10.43 6.45
C GLU A 111 0.44 10.32 7.02
N ILE A 112 -0.01 9.09 7.28
CA ILE A 112 -1.37 8.82 7.78
C ILE A 112 -1.26 8.16 9.14
N ARG A 113 -1.86 8.78 10.16
CA ARG A 113 -1.88 8.23 11.52
C ARG A 113 -2.84 7.05 11.62
N VAL A 114 -2.38 5.96 12.23
CA VAL A 114 -3.21 4.80 12.58
C VAL A 114 -3.55 4.89 14.06
N SER A 115 -4.84 4.78 14.39
CA SER A 115 -5.31 4.76 15.78
C SER A 115 -6.55 3.88 15.90
N HIS A 116 -6.37 2.71 16.49
CA HIS A 116 -7.43 1.77 16.87
C HIS A 116 -7.34 1.56 18.39
N VAL A 117 -7.96 2.50 19.12
CA VAL A 117 -7.89 2.57 20.59
C VAL A 117 -8.45 1.30 21.23
N GLU A 118 -9.51 0.74 20.65
CA GLU A 118 -10.17 -0.48 21.12
C GLU A 118 -9.26 -1.72 21.14
N ASN A 119 -8.26 -1.76 20.26
CA ASN A 119 -7.31 -2.86 20.14
C ASN A 119 -5.90 -2.48 20.63
N ASN A 120 -5.71 -1.26 21.16
CA ASN A 120 -4.41 -0.68 21.49
C ASN A 120 -3.41 -0.75 20.31
N VAL A 121 -3.86 -0.39 19.11
CA VAL A 121 -2.99 -0.34 17.92
C VAL A 121 -2.83 1.11 17.47
N TYR A 122 -1.59 1.58 17.49
CA TYR A 122 -1.19 2.93 17.10
C TYR A 122 -0.07 2.85 16.08
N GLY A 123 0.06 3.84 15.21
CA GLY A 123 1.10 3.77 14.19
C GLY A 123 1.08 4.91 13.19
N LEU A 124 1.93 4.74 12.18
CA LEU A 124 2.01 5.65 11.05
C LEU A 124 2.15 4.84 9.77
N ILE A 125 1.41 5.26 8.74
CA ILE A 125 1.53 4.80 7.37
C ILE A 125 2.26 5.90 6.59
N TYR A 126 3.21 5.49 5.77
CA TYR A 126 3.88 6.27 4.76
C TYR A 126 3.34 5.81 3.40
N ASP A 127 2.42 6.58 2.83
CA ASP A 127 1.90 6.37 1.48
C ASP A 127 2.76 7.15 0.48
N ILE A 128 3.51 6.42 -0.34
CA ILE A 128 4.55 6.97 -1.22
C ILE A 128 3.99 7.01 -2.64
N GLU A 129 3.66 8.21 -3.11
CA GLU A 129 3.15 8.44 -4.46
C GLU A 129 4.30 8.69 -5.44
N GLY A 130 4.30 7.96 -6.56
CA GLY A 130 5.28 8.13 -7.62
C GLY A 130 5.26 6.96 -8.59
N SER A 131 5.57 7.21 -9.87
CA SER A 131 5.51 6.22 -10.95
C SER A 131 6.60 5.13 -10.84
N ASN A 132 7.68 5.40 -10.10
CA ASN A 132 8.88 4.56 -10.01
C ASN A 132 9.18 4.05 -8.58
N SER A 133 8.24 4.15 -7.64
CA SER A 133 8.46 3.64 -6.28
C SER A 133 8.26 2.13 -6.22
N ALA A 134 9.32 1.38 -5.90
CA ALA A 134 9.23 -0.07 -5.72
C ALA A 134 8.46 -0.48 -4.44
N SER A 135 8.30 0.47 -3.51
CA SER A 135 7.58 0.27 -2.24
C SER A 135 6.63 1.44 -1.98
N PRO A 136 5.41 1.41 -2.55
CA PRO A 136 4.48 2.53 -2.49
C PRO A 136 3.77 2.67 -1.13
N TYR A 137 3.89 1.69 -0.24
CA TYR A 137 3.17 1.69 1.03
C TYR A 137 4.01 1.04 2.12
N GLN A 138 4.27 1.79 3.18
CA GLN A 138 5.03 1.31 4.33
C GLN A 138 4.33 1.76 5.60
N PHE A 139 4.45 1.01 6.68
CA PHE A 139 3.85 1.38 7.95
C PHE A 139 4.56 0.74 9.12
N TYR A 140 4.30 1.28 10.31
CA TYR A 140 4.54 0.58 11.56
C TYR A 140 3.31 0.67 12.47
N LEU A 141 3.11 -0.36 13.27
CA LEU A 141 2.07 -0.48 14.29
C LEU A 141 2.69 -0.86 15.64
N THR A 142 2.11 -0.37 16.73
CA THR A 142 2.59 -0.63 18.08
C THR A 142 1.47 -0.49 19.10
N ASP A 143 1.63 -1.15 20.25
CA ASP A 143 0.86 -0.89 21.48
C ASP A 143 1.50 0.21 22.37
N SER A 144 2.56 0.85 21.88
CA SER A 144 3.42 1.82 22.56
C SER A 144 4.31 1.27 23.68
N THR A 145 4.21 -0.01 24.06
CA THR A 145 4.89 -0.54 25.25
C THR A 145 5.72 -1.79 25.00
N LYS A 146 5.22 -2.76 24.22
CA LYS A 146 5.84 -4.08 24.06
C LYS A 146 5.92 -4.50 22.60
N HIS A 147 4.91 -4.21 21.80
CA HIS A 147 4.80 -4.74 20.46
C HIS A 147 5.15 -3.67 19.41
N TYR A 148 6.01 -4.04 18.46
CA TYR A 148 6.30 -3.22 17.29
C TYR A 148 6.24 -4.10 16.04
N LEU A 149 5.38 -3.75 15.08
CA LEU A 149 5.23 -4.44 13.81
C LEU A 149 5.44 -3.45 12.68
N ARG A 150 6.41 -3.70 11.81
CA ARG A 150 6.66 -2.92 10.59
C ARG A 150 6.25 -3.73 9.37
N GLY A 151 5.65 -3.06 8.39
CA GLY A 151 5.33 -3.63 7.07
C GLY A 151 5.83 -2.74 5.94
N ALA A 152 6.38 -3.34 4.89
CA ALA A 152 6.73 -2.65 3.65
C ALA A 152 6.24 -3.45 2.45
N VAL A 153 5.41 -2.82 1.61
CA VAL A 153 4.88 -3.43 0.39
C VAL A 153 5.92 -3.38 -0.71
N TYR A 154 6.08 -4.47 -1.45
CA TYR A 154 6.93 -4.55 -2.64
C TYR A 154 6.12 -5.14 -3.79
N PHE A 155 6.33 -4.60 -4.98
CA PHE A 155 5.75 -5.12 -6.21
C PHE A 155 6.87 -5.52 -7.17
N ASN A 156 6.84 -6.77 -7.64
CA ASN A 156 7.81 -7.27 -8.63
C ASN A 156 7.40 -6.92 -10.06
N HIS A 157 7.03 -5.65 -10.30
CA HIS A 157 6.64 -5.15 -11.61
C HIS A 157 7.66 -4.14 -12.13
N ILE A 158 7.74 -4.02 -13.45
CA ILE A 158 8.50 -2.97 -14.13
C ILE A 158 7.98 -1.61 -13.61
N PRO A 159 8.86 -0.62 -13.32
CA PRO A 159 8.51 0.61 -12.60
C PRO A 159 7.57 1.52 -13.41
N ASN A 160 6.30 1.16 -13.43
CA ASN A 160 5.20 1.97 -13.92
C ASN A 160 4.01 1.72 -12.99
N ASN A 161 4.07 2.36 -11.83
CA ASN A 161 3.03 2.25 -10.80
C ASN A 161 1.65 2.68 -11.32
N ASP A 162 1.59 3.58 -12.31
CA ASP A 162 0.34 4.01 -12.94
C ASP A 162 -0.39 2.83 -13.63
N SER A 163 0.37 1.86 -14.15
CA SER A 163 -0.21 0.68 -14.82
C SER A 163 -0.81 -0.33 -13.84
N ILE A 164 -0.36 -0.32 -12.58
CA ILE A 164 -0.79 -1.26 -11.54
C ILE A 164 -1.52 -0.57 -10.39
N ALA A 165 -1.94 0.69 -10.56
CA ALA A 165 -2.65 1.46 -9.54
C ALA A 165 -3.85 0.72 -8.93
N PRO A 166 -4.71 -0.01 -9.70
CA PRO A 166 -5.79 -0.80 -9.12
C PRO A 166 -5.31 -1.92 -8.18
N ILE A 167 -4.16 -2.52 -8.49
CA ILE A 167 -3.53 -3.57 -7.68
C ILE A 167 -2.96 -2.96 -6.39
N ILE A 168 -2.27 -1.83 -6.49
CA ILE A 168 -1.74 -1.11 -5.32
C ILE A 168 -2.89 -0.75 -4.38
N GLN A 169 -3.97 -0.18 -4.92
CA GLN A 169 -5.15 0.18 -4.14
C GLN A 169 -5.77 -1.04 -3.45
N ARG A 170 -5.87 -2.17 -4.15
CA ARG A 170 -6.38 -3.41 -3.58
C ARG A 170 -5.53 -3.89 -2.40
N VAL A 171 -4.21 -3.90 -2.54
CA VAL A 171 -3.29 -4.30 -1.46
C VAL A 171 -3.38 -3.34 -0.27
N LYS A 172 -3.51 -2.02 -0.51
CA LYS A 172 -3.73 -1.03 0.56
C LYS A 172 -4.99 -1.34 1.37
N GLU A 173 -6.11 -1.60 0.70
CA GLU A 173 -7.38 -1.93 1.37
C GLU A 173 -7.30 -3.25 2.16
N ASP A 174 -6.57 -4.24 1.65
CA ASP A 174 -6.32 -5.48 2.36
C ASP A 174 -5.45 -5.25 3.61
N LEU A 175 -4.47 -4.34 3.53
CA LEU A 175 -3.66 -3.92 4.68
C LEU A 175 -4.44 -3.08 5.68
N ASP A 176 -5.34 -2.21 5.24
CA ASP A 176 -6.21 -1.44 6.15
C ASP A 176 -7.12 -2.38 6.95
N THR A 177 -7.64 -3.43 6.29
CA THR A 177 -8.39 -4.50 6.97
C THR A 177 -7.51 -5.25 7.97
N LEU A 178 -6.26 -5.55 7.60
CA LEU A 178 -5.28 -6.19 8.50
C LEU A 178 -5.03 -5.31 9.73
N MET A 179 -4.70 -4.03 9.53
CA MET A 179 -4.39 -3.07 10.60
C MET A 179 -5.58 -2.85 11.52
N GLY A 180 -6.78 -2.67 10.98
CA GLY A 180 -8.00 -2.45 11.77
C GLY A 180 -8.51 -3.69 12.52
N SER A 181 -8.09 -4.88 12.11
CA SER A 181 -8.42 -6.14 12.80
C SER A 181 -7.29 -6.68 13.67
N LEU A 182 -6.16 -5.98 13.74
CA LEU A 182 -4.99 -6.43 14.46
C LEU A 182 -5.25 -6.40 15.97
N LYS A 183 -4.90 -7.49 16.65
CA LYS A 183 -4.95 -7.61 18.11
C LYS A 183 -3.66 -8.23 18.62
N TRP A 184 -3.01 -7.59 19.57
CA TRP A 184 -1.80 -8.09 20.21
C TRP A 184 -2.10 -9.30 21.12
N LYS A 185 -1.13 -10.23 21.21
CA LYS A 185 -1.17 -11.34 22.16
C LYS A 185 -0.24 -11.04 23.33
N ASN A 186 -0.72 -11.29 24.54
CA ASN A 186 0.05 -11.08 25.77
C ASN A 186 1.12 -12.15 26.01
#